data_AF-F3GAL5-F1
#
_entry.id   AF-F3GAL5-F1
#
_cell.length_a   1.000
_cell.length_b   1.000
_cell.length_c   1.000
_cell.angle_alpha   90.00
_cell.angle_beta   90.00
_cell.angle_gamma   90.00
#
_symmetry.space_group_name_H-M   'P 1'
#
loop_
_entity.id
_entity.type
_entity.pdbx_description
1 polymer ?
#
loop_
_entity_poly.entity_id
_entity_poly.type
_entity_poly.pdbx_seq_one_letter_code
_entity_poly.pdbx_strand_id
1 'polypeptide(L)'
;EKTGASLNITGILSKYVVFNSTLGPEFMDKQLQNFLLTRNIDDDDFDDLFQPAKRKLGTLRGDEMYGFVPALMLGGPSSLDHLEKLKAVEHLILLSQLAELQPYSF
;
A
#
# COMPACT_ATOMS: atom_id res chain seq x y z
N GLU A 1 -10.33 3.12 17.86
CA GLU A 1 -9.35 4.11 17.34
C GLU A 1 -9.95 5.51 17.53
N LYS A 2 -9.19 6.55 17.95
CA LYS A 2 -9.75 7.89 18.23
C LYS A 2 -9.40 8.95 17.18
N THR A 3 -8.60 8.58 16.17
CA THR A 3 -8.04 9.46 15.14
C THR A 3 -8.74 9.36 13.79
N GLY A 4 -9.44 8.24 13.54
CA GLY A 4 -9.98 7.91 12.22
C GLY A 4 -8.86 7.67 11.21
N ALA A 5 -9.21 7.50 9.93
CA ALA A 5 -8.22 7.36 8.85
C ALA A 5 -7.28 8.58 8.81
N SER A 6 -6.04 8.39 9.29
CA SER A 6 -5.11 9.49 9.54
C SER A 6 -3.81 9.40 8.74
N LEU A 7 -3.56 8.27 8.07
CA LEU A 7 -2.30 8.01 7.38
C LEU A 7 -2.54 7.11 6.17
N ASN A 8 -2.04 7.52 5.01
CA ASN A 8 -1.87 6.65 3.85
C ASN A 8 -0.37 6.48 3.59
N ILE A 9 0.09 5.24 3.44
CA ILE A 9 1.47 4.89 3.15
C ILE A 9 1.53 4.24 1.77
N THR A 10 2.22 4.89 0.84
CA THR A 10 2.56 4.32 -0.47
C THR A 10 3.92 3.62 -0.35
N GLY A 11 3.89 2.37 0.13
CA GLY A 11 5.09 1.60 0.47
C GLY A 11 6.07 1.41 -0.69
N ILE A 12 5.57 1.27 -1.92
CA ILE A 12 6.41 1.13 -3.13
C ILE A 12 7.29 2.35 -3.42
N LEU A 13 6.92 3.53 -2.89
CA LEU A 13 7.66 4.79 -3.08
C LEU A 13 8.31 5.30 -1.78
N SER A 14 8.14 4.58 -0.66
CA SER A 14 8.44 5.08 0.69
C SER A 14 7.87 6.48 0.94
N LYS A 15 6.62 6.70 0.52
CA LYS A 15 5.92 7.98 0.71
C LYS A 15 4.70 7.84 1.61
N TYR A 16 4.33 8.94 2.27
CA TYR A 16 3.11 8.98 3.08
C TYR A 16 2.35 10.31 2.95
N VAL A 17 1.06 10.25 3.24
CA VAL A 17 0.18 11.42 3.38
C VAL A 17 -0.52 11.32 4.74
N VAL A 18 -0.45 12.40 5.52
CA VAL A 18 -1.17 12.52 6.80
C VAL A 18 -2.49 13.21 6.57
N PHE A 19 -3.56 12.61 7.06
CA PHE A 19 -4.90 13.19 7.07
C PHE A 19 -5.23 13.62 8.49
N ASN A 20 -5.33 14.92 8.71
CA ASN A 20 -5.77 15.46 9.98
C ASN A 20 -7.30 15.60 9.94
N SER A 21 -8.01 14.63 10.51
CA SER A 21 -9.47 14.70 10.65
C SER A 21 -9.84 15.84 11.60
N THR A 22 -10.72 16.74 11.15
CA THR A 22 -11.30 17.81 11.98
C THR A 22 -12.62 17.38 12.65
N LEU A 23 -13.04 16.12 12.46
CA LEU A 23 -14.29 15.60 13.00
C LEU A 23 -14.16 15.24 14.49
N GLY A 24 -15.27 15.37 15.22
CA GLY A 24 -15.36 14.96 16.62
C GLY A 24 -15.21 13.44 16.82
N PRO A 25 -14.77 12.99 18.01
CA PRO A 25 -14.57 11.57 18.33
C PRO A 25 -15.78 10.67 18.05
N GLU A 26 -16.99 11.20 18.17
CA GLU A 26 -18.27 10.54 17.91
C GLU A 26 -18.46 10.10 16.45
N PHE A 27 -17.68 10.66 15.52
CA PHE A 27 -17.74 10.31 14.10
C PHE A 27 -16.66 9.32 13.66
N MET A 28 -15.74 8.91 14.56
CA MET A 28 -14.58 8.08 14.19
C MET A 28 -14.98 6.68 13.73
N ASP A 29 -15.96 6.05 14.37
CA ASP A 29 -16.45 4.74 13.95
C ASP A 29 -17.08 4.79 12.56
N LYS A 30 -17.83 5.87 12.26
CA LYS A 30 -18.42 6.10 10.94
C LYS A 30 -17.36 6.37 9.88
N GLN A 31 -16.30 7.11 10.22
CA GLN A 31 -15.15 7.34 9.34
C GLN A 31 -14.46 6.02 8.97
N LEU A 32 -14.23 5.15 9.95
CA LEU A 32 -13.64 3.83 9.72
C LEU A 32 -14.54 2.97 8.83
N GLN A 33 -15.85 2.91 9.13
CA GLN A 33 -16.81 2.18 8.30
C GLN A 33 -16.82 2.69 6.86
N ASN A 34 -16.89 4.00 6.67
CA ASN A 34 -16.82 4.61 5.35
C ASN A 34 -15.53 4.25 4.64
N PHE A 35 -14.37 4.37 5.30
CA PHE A 35 -13.08 4.00 4.73
C PHE A 35 -13.09 2.57 4.20
N LEU A 36 -13.59 1.60 4.98
CA LEU A 36 -13.67 0.20 4.56
C LEU A 36 -14.66 -0.02 3.41
N LEU A 37 -15.79 0.69 3.40
CA LEU A 37 -16.82 0.58 2.37
C LEU A 37 -16.42 1.24 1.04
N THR A 38 -15.54 2.23 1.07
CA THR A 38 -15.15 2.99 -0.13
C THR A 38 -13.91 2.43 -0.83
N ARG A 39 -13.22 1.42 -0.27
CA ARG A 39 -12.03 0.86 -0.92
C ARG A 39 -12.41 0.13 -2.21
N ASN A 40 -11.76 0.51 -3.30
CA ASN A 40 -11.79 -0.22 -4.56
C ASN A 40 -10.39 -0.73 -4.90
N ILE A 41 -10.33 -1.85 -5.63
CA ILE A 41 -9.07 -2.40 -6.12
C ILE A 41 -8.34 -1.43 -7.05
N ASP A 42 -9.10 -0.66 -7.83
CA ASP A 42 -8.56 0.33 -8.77
C ASP A 42 -7.82 1.47 -8.03
N ASP A 43 -8.08 1.68 -6.74
CA ASP A 43 -7.38 2.69 -5.93
C ASP A 43 -5.93 2.27 -5.60
N ASP A 44 -5.63 0.97 -5.66
CA ASP A 44 -4.35 0.37 -5.28
C ASP A 44 -3.74 -0.50 -6.43
N ASP A 45 -4.24 -0.35 -7.67
CA ASP A 45 -3.72 -1.06 -8.86
C ASP A 45 -2.63 -0.26 -9.58
N PHE A 46 -1.39 -0.41 -9.09
CA PHE A 46 -0.24 0.26 -9.68
C PHE A 46 0.00 -0.23 -11.13
N ASP A 47 -0.12 0.68 -12.09
CA ASP A 47 0.14 0.45 -13.53
C ASP A 47 -0.70 -0.71 -14.13
N ASP A 48 -1.93 -0.89 -13.62
CA ASP A 48 -2.86 -1.96 -14.02
C ASP A 48 -2.26 -3.38 -13.91
N LEU A 49 -1.28 -3.56 -12.99
CA LEU A 49 -0.50 -4.79 -12.85
C LEU A 49 -1.20 -5.86 -12.02
N PHE A 50 -2.26 -5.55 -11.26
CA PHE A 50 -2.88 -6.51 -10.35
C PHE A 50 -3.43 -7.74 -11.08
N GLN A 51 -4.23 -7.54 -12.14
CA GLN A 51 -4.80 -8.67 -12.89
C GLN A 51 -3.72 -9.48 -13.64
N PRO A 52 -2.76 -8.86 -14.36
CA PRO A 52 -1.61 -9.57 -14.91
C PRO A 52 -0.80 -10.36 -13.87
N ALA A 53 -0.50 -9.76 -12.71
CA ALA A 53 0.24 -10.41 -11.62
C ALA A 53 -0.51 -11.61 -11.07
N LYS A 54 -1.82 -11.47 -10.83
CA LYS A 54 -2.68 -12.57 -10.39
C LYS A 54 -2.72 -13.72 -11.39
N ARG A 55 -2.76 -13.43 -12.69
CA ARG A 55 -2.70 -14.48 -13.74
C ARG A 55 -1.35 -15.20 -13.76
N LYS A 56 -0.25 -14.47 -13.57
CA LYS A 56 1.12 -15.02 -13.66
C LYS A 56 1.58 -15.73 -12.37
N LEU A 57 1.32 -15.13 -11.22
CA LEU A 57 1.83 -15.55 -9.90
C LEU A 57 0.77 -16.29 -9.06
N GLY A 58 -0.49 -16.27 -9.50
CA GLY A 58 -1.63 -16.87 -8.81
C GLY A 58 -2.15 -16.05 -7.63
N THR A 59 -3.34 -16.39 -7.12
CA THR A 59 -4.00 -15.68 -5.99
C THR A 59 -3.14 -15.63 -4.72
N LEU A 60 -3.17 -14.48 -4.04
CA LEU A 60 -2.51 -14.24 -2.74
C LEU A 60 -3.26 -14.93 -1.60
N ARG A 61 -2.52 -15.44 -0.61
CA ARG A 61 -3.04 -15.72 0.73
C ARG A 61 -3.15 -14.42 1.54
N GLY A 62 -3.83 -14.49 2.69
CA GLY A 62 -4.05 -13.32 3.55
C GLY A 62 -2.79 -12.68 4.14
N ASP A 63 -1.64 -13.34 4.03
CA ASP A 63 -0.33 -12.87 4.50
C ASP A 63 0.66 -12.58 3.37
N GLU A 64 0.18 -12.53 2.12
CA GLU A 64 1.00 -12.32 0.93
C GLU A 64 0.67 -11.02 0.21
N MET A 65 1.66 -10.51 -0.54
CA MET A 65 1.50 -9.39 -1.46
C MET A 65 2.27 -9.66 -2.77
N TYR A 66 1.94 -8.93 -3.83
CA TYR A 66 2.84 -8.79 -4.97
C TYR A 66 3.80 -7.63 -4.69
N GLY A 67 5.10 -7.87 -4.81
CA GLY A 67 6.13 -6.86 -4.58
C GLY A 67 7.20 -6.88 -5.66
N PHE A 68 7.78 -5.71 -5.94
CA PHE A 68 8.85 -5.58 -6.93
C PHE A 68 10.18 -6.09 -6.37
N VAL A 69 10.87 -6.91 -7.15
CA VAL A 69 12.19 -7.46 -6.87
C VAL A 69 13.09 -7.17 -8.09
N PRO A 70 14.10 -6.27 -7.96
CA PRO A 70 14.43 -5.46 -6.78
C PRO A 70 13.37 -4.38 -6.49
N ALA A 71 13.38 -3.87 -5.25
CA ALA A 71 12.47 -2.80 -4.82
C ALA A 71 12.62 -1.55 -5.71
N LEU A 72 11.51 -0.91 -6.09
CA LEU A 72 11.51 0.26 -6.99
C LEU A 72 12.35 1.42 -6.46
N MET A 73 12.38 1.63 -5.14
CA MET A 73 13.21 2.65 -4.49
C MET A 73 14.71 2.50 -4.76
N LEU A 74 15.17 1.31 -5.17
CA LEU A 74 16.55 1.03 -5.53
C LEU A 74 16.82 1.21 -7.04
N GLY A 75 15.87 1.79 -7.79
CA GLY A 75 15.95 1.92 -9.25
C GLY A 75 15.53 0.65 -10.00
N GLY A 76 14.79 -0.25 -9.34
CA GLY A 76 14.26 -1.46 -9.95
C GLY A 76 13.20 -1.17 -11.04
N PRO A 77 13.09 -2.03 -12.06
CA PRO A 77 12.07 -1.89 -13.10
C PRO A 77 10.66 -2.17 -12.55
N SER A 78 9.69 -1.38 -13.00
CA SER A 78 8.28 -1.48 -12.60
C SER A 78 7.44 -2.42 -13.45
N SER A 79 8.05 -3.47 -14.03
CA SER A 79 7.36 -4.38 -14.95
C SER A 79 6.84 -5.65 -14.27
N LEU A 80 5.84 -6.28 -14.89
CA LEU A 80 5.27 -7.57 -14.47
C LEU A 80 6.32 -8.69 -14.29
N ASP A 81 7.45 -8.60 -14.99
CA ASP A 81 8.53 -9.59 -14.91
C ASP A 81 9.35 -9.51 -13.62
N HIS A 82 9.21 -8.41 -12.89
CA HIS A 82 9.90 -8.16 -11.63
C HIS A 82 8.96 -8.19 -10.43
N LEU A 83 7.70 -8.63 -10.63
CA LEU A 83 6.80 -8.90 -9.52
C LEU A 83 7.00 -10.33 -9.02
N GLU A 84 7.12 -10.45 -7.70
CA GLU A 84 7.11 -11.71 -6.98
C GLU A 84 5.97 -11.74 -5.96
N LYS A 85 5.55 -12.96 -5.62
CA LYS A 85 4.64 -13.20 -4.49
C LYS A 85 5.47 -13.33 -3.22
N LEU A 86 5.29 -12.39 -2.30
CA LEU A 86 6.11 -12.23 -1.11
C LEU A 86 5.26 -12.27 0.16
N LYS A 87 5.87 -12.61 1.29
CA LYS A 87 5.24 -12.41 2.60
C LYS A 87 5.16 -10.92 2.92
N ALA A 88 3.96 -10.43 3.20
CA ALA A 88 3.69 -9.00 3.27
C ALA A 88 4.46 -8.31 4.40
N VAL A 89 4.45 -8.91 5.60
CA VAL A 89 5.11 -8.32 6.78
C VAL A 89 6.61 -8.20 6.56
N GLU A 90 7.26 -9.29 6.13
CA GLU A 90 8.70 -9.37 5.90
C GLU A 90 9.14 -8.40 4.80
N HIS A 91 8.40 -8.35 3.69
CA HIS A 91 8.72 -7.44 2.60
C HIS A 91 8.57 -5.97 3.02
N LEU A 92 7.48 -5.60 3.70
CA LEU A 92 7.27 -4.23 4.19
C LEU A 92 8.33 -3.82 5.23
N ILE A 93 8.75 -4.73 6.12
CA ILE A 93 9.85 -4.49 7.06
C ILE A 93 11.15 -4.22 6.29
N LEU A 94 11.47 -5.04 5.28
CA LEU A 94 12.65 -4.82 4.45
C LEU A 94 12.60 -3.46 3.75
N LEU A 95 11.48 -3.10 3.12
CA LEU A 95 11.31 -1.79 2.47
C LEU A 95 11.51 -0.63 3.45
N SER A 96 11.02 -0.76 4.69
CA SER A 96 11.20 0.27 5.72
C SER A 96 12.65 0.49 6.15
N GLN A 97 13.52 -0.49 5.93
CA GLN A 97 14.95 -0.40 6.25
C GLN A 97 15.78 0.17 5.08
N LEU A 98 15.23 0.14 3.86
CA LEU A 98 15.93 0.59 2.65
C LEU A 98 15.81 2.09 2.41
N ALA A 99 14.68 2.70 2.80
CA ALA A 99 14.45 4.12 2.62
C ALA A 99 13.54 4.67 3.72
N GLU A 100 13.88 5.86 4.23
CA GLU A 100 13.02 6.58 5.16
C GLU A 100 11.72 7.00 4.49
N LEU A 101 10.62 6.95 5.24
CA LEU A 101 9.32 7.45 4.79
C LEU A 101 9.37 8.97 4.61
N GLN A 102 9.08 9.43 3.38
CA GLN A 102 9.03 10.85 3.04
C GLN A 102 7.59 11.34 2.86
N PRO A 103 7.26 12.59 3.23
CA PRO A 103 5.97 13.17 2.89
C PRO A 103 5.76 13.19 1.38
N TYR A 104 4.55 12.88 0.92
CA TYR A 104 4.20 13.04 -0.49
C TYR A 104 4.02 14.54 -0.79
N SER A 105 4.92 15.10 -1.60
CA SER A 105 4.81 16.46 -2.14
C SER A 105 4.01 16.46 -3.46
N PHE A 106 3.01 17.34 -3.52
CA PHE A 106 2.24 17.66 -4.74
C PHE A 106 2.97 18.69 -5.61
#